data_AF-A0A5P8WBT4-F1
#
_entry.id   AF-A0A5P8WBT4-F1
#
_cell.length_a   1.000
_cell.length_b   1.000
_cell.length_c   1.000
_cell.angle_alpha   90.00
_cell.angle_beta   90.00
_cell.angle_gamma   90.00
#
_symmetry.space_group_name_H-M   'P 1'
#
loop_
_entity.id
_entity.type
_entity.pdbx_description
1 polymer ?
#
loop_
_entity_poly.entity_id
_entity_poly.type
_entity_poly.pdbx_seq_one_letter_code
_entity_poly.pdbx_strand_id
1 'polypeptide(L)' 'MEQEIKNAVGLGSPELVIESKPKPEPEPKSTVTIYDFSSLLSKHEPQKKTTIKDEGSLP' A
#
# COMPACT_ATOMS: atom_id res chain seq x y z
N MET A 1 -20.78 -25.70 43.24
CA MET A 1 -21.64 -25.48 42.06
C MET A 1 -21.62 -24.04 41.55
N GLU A 2 -22.16 -23.03 42.24
CA GLU A 2 -22.18 -21.64 41.69
C GLU A 2 -20.78 -21.06 41.41
N GLN A 3 -19.80 -21.38 42.26
CA GLN A 3 -18.40 -20.94 42.11
C GLN A 3 -17.72 -21.54 40.87
N GLU A 4 -18.02 -22.81 40.55
CA GLU A 4 -17.45 -23.52 39.39
C GLU A 4 -17.94 -22.92 38.07
N ILE A 5 -19.20 -22.48 38.02
CA ILE A 5 -19.79 -21.81 36.86
C ILE A 5 -19.10 -20.46 36.62
N LYS A 6 -18.85 -19.68 37.67
CA LYS A 6 -18.16 -18.38 37.55
C LYS A 6 -16.74 -18.54 36.99
N ASN A 7 -16.04 -19.59 37.41
CA ASN A 7 -14.70 -19.91 36.92
C ASN A 7 -14.70 -20.40 35.47
N ALA A 8 -15.69 -21.21 35.07
CA ALA A 8 -15.82 -21.71 33.70
C ALA A 8 -16.22 -20.62 32.69
N VAL A 9 -17.02 -19.64 33.11
CA VAL A 9 -17.44 -18.50 32.27
C VAL A 9 -16.34 -17.42 32.18
N GLY A 10 -15.29 -17.52 33.01
CA GLY A 10 -14.21 -16.53 33.03
C GLY A 10 -14.60 -15.19 33.68
N LEU A 11 -15.79 -15.10 34.30
CA LEU A 11 -16.39 -13.93 34.96
C LEU A 11 -15.68 -13.52 36.28
N GLY A 12 -14.47 -14.03 36.51
CA GLY A 12 -13.61 -13.68 37.64
C GLY A 12 -12.12 -13.75 37.30
N SER A 13 -11.76 -13.96 36.03
CA SER A 13 -10.37 -13.77 35.60
C SER A 13 -10.09 -12.28 35.51
N PRO A 14 -8.99 -11.77 36.07
CA PRO A 14 -8.59 -10.40 35.83
C PRO A 14 -8.52 -10.20 34.32
N GLU A 15 -9.19 -9.15 33.84
CA GLU A 15 -9.12 -8.72 32.45
C GLU A 15 -7.63 -8.65 32.10
N LEU A 16 -7.18 -9.53 31.20
CA LEU A 16 -5.81 -9.52 30.73
C LEU A 16 -5.67 -8.20 29.97
N VAL A 17 -5.20 -7.17 30.66
CA VAL A 17 -4.77 -5.91 30.07
C VAL A 17 -3.61 -6.27 29.17
N ILE A 18 -3.92 -6.59 27.92
CA ILE A 18 -2.92 -6.75 26.89
C ILE A 18 -2.31 -5.37 26.76
N GLU A 19 -1.11 -5.18 27.34
CA GLU A 19 -0.33 -3.96 27.14
C GLU A 19 -0.28 -3.73 25.63
N SER A 20 -0.96 -2.67 25.19
CA SER A 20 -1.03 -2.33 23.78
C SER A 20 0.39 -2.09 23.33
N LYS A 21 0.94 -3.01 22.53
CA LYS A 21 2.25 -2.79 21.91
C LYS A 21 2.22 -1.43 21.21
N PRO A 22 3.29 -0.63 21.32
CA PRO A 22 3.34 0.65 20.64
C PRO A 22 3.06 0.44 19.16
N LYS A 23 2.15 1.25 18.62
CA LYS A 23 1.75 1.18 17.22
C LYS A 23 3.01 1.37 16.37
N PRO A 24 3.31 0.47 15.40
CA PRO A 24 4.49 0.63 14.57
C PRO A 24 4.40 1.98 13.84
N GLU A 25 5.54 2.66 13.77
CA GLU A 25 5.66 3.93 13.07
C GLU A 25 5.30 3.72 11.59
N PRO A 26 4.48 4.60 10.97
CA PRO A 26 4.13 4.44 9.57
C PRO A 26 5.39 4.54 8.71
N GLU A 27 5.58 3.58 7.81
CA GLU A 27 6.67 3.62 6.85
C GLU A 27 6.59 4.91 6.00
N PRO A 28 7.73 5.56 5.71
CA PRO A 28 7.75 6.74 4.88
C PRO A 28 7.24 6.40 3.48
N LYS A 29 6.16 7.07 3.08
CA LYS A 29 5.62 6.94 1.73
C LYS A 29 6.62 7.52 0.73
N SER A 30 6.82 6.81 -0.39
CA SER A 30 7.57 7.33 -1.53
C SER A 30 6.96 8.68 -1.92
N THR A 31 7.72 9.75 -1.68
CA THR A 31 7.28 11.12 -1.94
C THR A 31 7.80 11.53 -3.30
N VAL A 32 6.89 11.69 -4.26
CA VAL A 32 7.20 12.22 -5.60
C VAL A 32 7.00 13.73 -5.56
N THR A 33 7.99 14.48 -6.01
CA THR A 33 7.97 15.94 -6.11
C THR A 33 7.69 16.39 -7.55
N ILE A 34 7.34 17.67 -7.72
CA ILE A 34 7.14 18.28 -9.05
C ILE A 34 8.39 18.21 -9.95
N TYR A 35 9.58 18.07 -9.36
CA TYR A 35 10.84 17.97 -10.09
C TYR A 35 11.11 16.55 -10.61
N ASP A 36 10.44 15.54 -10.06
CA ASP A 36 10.59 14.14 -10.48
C ASP A 36 9.81 13.82 -11.77
N PHE A 37 8.89 14.69 -12.18
CA PHE A 37 8.01 14.45 -13.32
C PHE A 37 8.77 14.32 -14.63
N SER A 38 9.83 15.11 -14.87
CA SER A 38 10.63 14.99 -16.10
C SER A 38 11.22 13.58 -16.25
N SER A 39 11.75 13.03 -15.16
CA SER A 39 12.29 11.67 -15.12
C SER A 39 11.20 10.60 -15.29
N LEU A 40 10.00 10.83 -14.74
CA LEU A 40 8.86 9.92 -14.88
C LEU A 40 8.31 9.90 -16.31
N LEU A 41 8.18 11.07 -16.95
CA LEU A 41 7.72 11.18 -18.33
C LEU A 41 8.68 10.48 -19.30
N SER A 42 9.98 10.55 -19.06
CA SER A 42 10.98 9.86 -19.89
C SER A 42 10.93 8.33 -19.74
N LYS A 43 10.73 7.81 -18.53
CA LYS A 43 10.62 6.36 -18.28
C LYS A 43 9.41 5.72 -18.95
N HIS A 44 8.35 6.50 -19.13
CA HIS A 44 7.08 6.04 -19.70
C HIS A 44 6.82 6.61 -21.09
N GLU A 45 7.87 7.06 -21.80
CA GLU A 45 7.71 7.49 -23.18
C GLU A 45 7.15 6.32 -24.01
N PRO A 46 5.99 6.50 -24.67
CA PRO A 46 5.43 5.44 -25.49
C PRO A 46 6.44 5.08 -26.58
N GLN A 47 6.74 3.79 -26.71
CA GLN A 47 7.55 3.32 -27.83
C GLN A 47 6.94 3.87 -29.11
N LYS A 48 7.74 4.65 -29.85
CA LYS A 48 7.35 5.21 -31.13
C LYS A 48 6.95 4.05 -32.02
N LYS A 49 5.64 3.77 -32.10
CA LYS A 49 5.10 2.92 -33.15
C LYS A 49 5.56 3.58 -34.42
N THR A 50 6.36 2.90 -35.21
CA THR A 50 6.62 3.26 -36.59
C THR A 50 5.26 3.30 -37.26
N THR A 51 4.64 4.49 -37.26
CA THR A 51 3.57 4.80 -38.20
C THR A 51 4.24 4.64 -39.56
N ILE A 52 3.95 3.52 -40.20
CA ILE A 52 4.09 3.32 -41.64
C ILE A 52 3.41 4.56 -42.24
N LYS A 53 4.23 5.53 -42.63
CA LYS A 53 3.78 6.65 -43.45
C LYS A 53 3.56 6.04 -44.82
N ASP A 54 2.33 5.57 -45.02
CA ASP A 54 1.74 5.42 -46.33
C ASP A 54 1.71 6.82 -46.94
N GLU A 55 2.77 7.21 -47.64
CA GLU A 55 2.76 8.38 -48.52
C GLU A 55 3.64 8.13 -49.73
N GLY A 56 2.99 8.22 -50.90
CA GLY A 56 3.59 8.89 -52.05
C GLY A 56 4.36 8.00 -53.01
N SER A 57 3.63 7.16 -53.74
CA SER A 57 3.99 6.85 -55.13
C SER A 57 4.12 8.17 -55.90
N LEU A 58 5.30 8.43 -56.48
CA LEU A 58 5.62 9.04 -57.80
C LEU A 58 6.88 9.94 -57.76
N PRO A 59 7.59 10.14 -58.89
CA PRO A 59 7.40 9.57 -60.22
C PRO A 59 8.30 8.35 -60.53
#